data_AF-A0A3P7YTP7-F1
#
_entry.id   AF-A0A3P7YTP7-F1
#
_cell.length_a   1.000
_cell.length_b   1.000
_cell.length_c   1.000
_cell.angle_alpha   90.00
_cell.angle_beta   90.00
_cell.angle_gamma   90.00
#
_symmetry.space_group_name_H-M   'P 1'
#
loop_
_entity.id
_entity.type
_entity.pdbx_description
1 polymer ?
#
loop_
_entity_poly.entity_id
_entity_poly.type
_entity_poly.pdbx_seq_one_letter_code
_entity_poly.pdbx_strand_id
1 'polypeptide(L)'
;MRLPKGVTEEVQEDPTGVRALWDRGNLNGASQKLEAIAHLYIGDAITSMQKTSLVPGANDCLSYTTISGIIGILVPFMSRDEFEFFQNLEMHMRVEYPPLCGRDHLAYRSYYFPVKSVIDGDLCEQYSLMPLDKQKSVGEELGRKPTEVIVVFLIESFI
;
A
#
# COMPACT_ATOMS: atom_id res chain seq x y z
N MET A 1 14.53 -1.30 -5.07
CA MET A 1 14.36 -1.07 -6.52
C MET A 1 14.26 -2.43 -7.20
N ARG A 2 13.15 -2.74 -7.89
CA ARG A 2 13.00 -3.98 -8.64
C ARG A 2 13.23 -3.67 -10.12
N LEU A 3 14.07 -4.45 -10.79
CA LEU A 3 14.26 -4.32 -12.23
C LEU A 3 12.96 -4.72 -12.95
N PRO A 4 12.54 -3.97 -13.99
CA PRO A 4 11.47 -4.41 -14.88
C PRO A 4 11.73 -5.81 -15.44
N LYS A 5 10.65 -6.52 -15.78
CA LYS A 5 10.77 -7.82 -16.45
C LYS A 5 11.44 -7.62 -17.82
N GLY A 6 12.35 -8.51 -18.20
CA GLY A 6 13.04 -8.46 -19.49
C GLY A 6 14.37 -7.70 -19.50
N VAL A 7 14.69 -6.88 -18.48
CA VAL A 7 15.97 -6.14 -18.46
C VAL A 7 17.18 -7.08 -18.53
N THR A 8 17.12 -8.23 -17.88
CA THR A 8 18.20 -9.23 -17.96
C THR A 8 18.37 -9.76 -19.38
N GLU A 9 17.28 -9.97 -20.11
CA GLU A 9 17.30 -10.46 -21.49
C GLU A 9 17.83 -9.37 -22.44
N GLU A 10 17.40 -8.12 -22.28
CA GLU A 10 17.91 -6.97 -23.04
C GLU A 10 19.42 -6.78 -22.86
N VAL A 11 19.93 -6.91 -21.62
CA VAL A 11 21.37 -6.83 -21.32
C VAL A 11 22.13 -8.00 -21.93
N GLN A 12 21.52 -9.19 -21.96
CA GLN A 12 22.15 -10.37 -22.55
C GLN A 12 22.20 -10.32 -24.08
N GLU A 13 21.21 -9.69 -24.71
CA GLU A 13 21.15 -9.45 -26.15
C GLU A 13 22.07 -8.31 -26.63
N ASP A 14 22.34 -7.31 -25.78
CA ASP A 14 23.34 -6.27 -26.03
C ASP A 14 24.27 -6.07 -24.81
N PRO A 15 25.24 -6.98 -24.61
CA PRO A 15 26.17 -6.89 -23.49
C PRO A 15 27.15 -5.71 -23.60
N THR A 16 27.24 -5.09 -24.78
CA THR A 16 28.06 -3.89 -25.01
C THR A 16 27.35 -2.59 -24.67
N GLY A 17 26.01 -2.61 -24.50
CA GLY A 17 25.20 -1.43 -24.24
C GLY A 17 25.17 -0.42 -25.39
N VAL A 18 25.59 -0.82 -26.59
CA VAL A 18 25.69 0.06 -27.75
C VAL A 18 24.31 0.54 -28.20
N ARG A 19 23.28 -0.32 -28.18
CA ARG A 19 21.90 0.09 -28.43
C ARG A 19 21.45 1.15 -27.43
N ALA A 20 21.75 0.97 -26.15
CA ALA A 20 21.38 1.94 -25.11
C ALA A 20 22.10 3.30 -25.25
N LEU A 21 23.31 3.33 -25.84
CA LEU A 21 24.06 4.55 -26.15
C LEU A 21 23.46 5.36 -27.31
N TRP A 22 22.89 4.68 -28.31
CA TRP A 22 22.25 5.34 -29.46
C TRP A 22 20.76 5.65 -29.23
N ASP A 23 20.15 4.97 -28.25
CA ASP A 23 18.81 5.26 -27.79
C ASP A 23 18.82 6.59 -27.04
N ARG A 24 18.60 7.69 -27.78
CA ARG A 24 18.52 9.04 -27.21
C ARG A 24 17.31 9.07 -26.28
N GLY A 25 17.55 8.81 -25.00
CA GLY A 25 16.49 8.73 -24.00
C GLY A 25 15.59 9.97 -24.03
N ASN A 26 14.29 9.76 -23.86
CA ASN A 26 13.33 10.86 -23.77
C ASN A 26 13.72 11.83 -22.65
N LEU A 27 13.60 13.14 -22.93
CA LEU A 27 13.81 14.25 -21.99
C LEU A 27 15.26 14.36 -21.44
N ASN A 28 16.28 14.10 -22.26
CA ASN A 28 17.70 14.13 -21.85
C ASN A 28 18.03 13.20 -20.66
N GLY A 29 17.22 12.17 -20.41
CA GLY A 29 17.42 11.22 -19.31
C GLY A 29 17.86 9.84 -19.81
N ALA A 30 18.10 8.92 -18.87
CA ALA A 30 18.39 7.52 -19.20
C ALA A 30 17.30 6.90 -20.09
N SER A 31 17.68 6.01 -21.02
CA SER A 31 16.75 5.27 -21.89
C SER A 31 15.79 4.39 -21.08
N GLN A 32 16.32 3.74 -20.05
CA GLN A 32 15.55 2.90 -19.14
C GLN A 32 14.86 3.75 -18.07
N LYS A 33 13.53 3.61 -17.96
CA LYS A 33 12.71 4.33 -16.97
C LYS A 33 12.13 3.37 -15.95
N LEU A 34 11.93 3.86 -14.74
CA LEU A 34 11.27 3.10 -13.69
C LEU A 34 9.76 3.30 -13.76
N GLU A 35 9.03 2.22 -13.52
CA GLU A 35 7.61 2.28 -13.23
C GLU A 35 7.40 2.36 -11.72
N ALA A 36 6.65 3.37 -11.28
CA ALA A 36 6.16 3.40 -9.91
C ALA A 36 5.04 2.37 -9.75
N ILE A 37 5.30 1.31 -8.98
CA ILE A 37 4.34 0.21 -8.76
C ILE A 37 3.37 0.49 -7.62
N ALA A 38 3.74 1.34 -6.66
CA ALA A 38 2.93 1.66 -5.49
C ALA A 38 3.19 3.09 -5.04
N HIS A 39 2.12 3.79 -4.63
CA HIS A 39 2.17 5.14 -4.09
C HIS A 39 1.15 5.28 -2.96
N LEU A 40 1.57 5.89 -1.85
CA LEU A 40 0.70 6.22 -0.73
C LEU A 40 1.26 7.47 -0.04
N TYR A 41 0.40 8.45 0.24
CA TYR A 41 0.75 9.55 1.14
C TYR A 41 0.48 9.15 2.60
N ILE A 42 1.55 9.07 3.40
CA ILE A 42 1.47 8.72 4.82
C ILE A 42 0.91 9.87 5.65
N GLY A 43 1.23 11.12 5.31
CA GLY A 43 0.93 12.28 6.16
C GLY A 43 2.14 12.85 6.89
N ASP A 44 3.27 12.14 6.84
CA ASP A 44 4.50 12.51 7.54
C ASP A 44 5.74 12.11 6.73
N ALA A 45 6.88 12.69 7.06
CA ALA A 45 8.15 12.40 6.40
C ALA A 45 8.75 11.10 6.94
N ILE A 46 8.90 10.10 6.07
CA ILE A 46 9.58 8.85 6.39
C ILE A 46 11.08 9.11 6.55
N THR A 47 11.65 8.71 7.68
CA THR A 47 13.06 8.89 8.04
C THR A 47 13.87 7.60 7.88
N SER A 48 13.24 6.44 8.04
CA SER A 48 13.85 5.14 7.78
C SER A 48 12.83 4.16 7.23
N MET A 49 13.29 3.20 6.42
CA MET A 49 12.46 2.15 5.85
C MET A 49 13.30 0.89 5.65
N GLN A 50 12.81 -0.26 6.12
CA GLN A 50 13.53 -1.52 6.10
C GLN A 50 12.60 -2.69 5.78
N LYS A 51 13.07 -3.59 4.91
CA LYS A 51 12.41 -4.88 4.71
C LYS A 51 12.82 -5.82 5.85
N THR A 52 11.86 -6.35 6.60
CA THR A 52 12.12 -7.23 7.74
C THR A 52 10.98 -8.23 7.95
N SER A 53 11.26 -9.30 8.69
CA SER A 53 10.22 -10.15 9.27
C SER A 53 10.13 -9.80 10.76
N LEU A 54 8.94 -9.42 11.22
CA LEU A 54 8.72 -8.99 12.62
C LEU A 54 8.58 -10.16 13.58
N VAL A 55 8.14 -11.31 13.09
CA VAL A 55 7.92 -12.53 13.87
C VAL A 55 8.63 -13.68 13.17
N PRO A 56 9.36 -14.55 13.89
CA PRO A 56 10.00 -15.71 13.29
C PRO A 56 9.01 -16.57 12.48
N GLY A 57 9.32 -16.79 11.21
CA GLY A 57 8.48 -17.57 10.29
C GLY A 57 7.34 -16.79 9.63
N ALA A 58 7.14 -15.51 9.95
CA ALA A 58 6.19 -14.65 9.26
C ALA A 58 6.76 -14.13 7.93
N ASN A 59 5.84 -13.75 7.03
CA ASN A 59 6.19 -13.13 5.77
C ASN A 59 6.88 -11.78 6.00
N ASP A 60 7.79 -11.44 5.09
CA ASP A 60 8.46 -10.15 5.12
C ASP A 60 7.46 -9.00 4.91
N CYS A 61 7.63 -7.94 5.69
CA CYS A 61 6.96 -6.67 5.51
C CYS A 61 7.99 -5.55 5.32
N LEU A 62 7.51 -4.37 4.96
CA LEU A 62 8.32 -3.15 4.93
C LEU A 62 7.96 -2.30 6.15
N SER A 63 8.84 -2.26 7.15
CA SER A 63 8.67 -1.33 8.27
C SER A 63 9.25 0.03 7.92
N TYR A 64 8.64 1.09 8.45
CA TYR A 64 9.13 2.45 8.29
C TYR A 64 8.93 3.26 9.56
N THR A 65 9.76 4.28 9.74
CA THR A 65 9.60 5.27 10.82
C THR A 65 9.51 6.67 10.23
N THR A 66 8.85 7.58 10.94
CA THR A 66 8.67 8.97 10.51
C THR A 66 9.31 9.97 11.47
N ILE A 67 9.42 11.23 11.04
CA ILE A 67 10.00 12.30 11.86
C ILE A 67 9.17 12.61 13.12
N SER A 68 7.85 12.42 13.06
CA SER A 68 6.96 12.62 14.23
C SER A 68 6.90 11.39 15.14
N GLY A 69 7.67 10.33 14.86
CA GLY A 69 7.75 9.13 15.68
C GLY A 69 6.74 8.04 15.34
N ILE A 70 6.05 8.10 14.20
CA ILE A 70 5.18 7.00 13.75
C ILE A 70 6.06 5.82 13.33
N ILE A 71 5.70 4.63 13.78
CA ILE A 71 6.25 3.35 13.30
C ILE A 71 5.13 2.66 12.55
N GLY A 72 5.31 2.47 11.24
CA GLY A 72 4.30 1.84 10.39
C GLY A 72 4.86 0.65 9.64
N ILE A 73 3.95 -0.17 9.10
CA ILE A 73 4.31 -1.34 8.28
C ILE A 73 3.49 -1.36 6.99
N LEU A 74 4.11 -1.85 5.91
CA LEU A 74 3.41 -2.23 4.68
C LEU A 74 3.54 -3.74 4.52
N VAL A 75 2.38 -4.41 4.52
CA VAL A 75 2.29 -5.87 4.45
C VAL A 75 1.84 -6.27 3.04
N PRO A 76 2.56 -7.18 2.35
CA PRO A 76 2.10 -7.68 1.07
C PRO A 76 0.92 -8.65 1.26
N PHE A 77 -0.09 -8.52 0.41
CA PHE A 77 -1.20 -9.48 0.36
C PHE A 77 -0.73 -10.83 -0.19
N MET A 78 -1.29 -11.92 0.34
CA MET A 78 -0.94 -13.28 -0.06
C MET A 78 -1.75 -13.76 -1.26
N SER A 79 -2.94 -13.20 -1.45
CA SER A 79 -3.83 -13.52 -2.57
C SER A 79 -4.49 -12.26 -3.12
N ARG A 80 -4.96 -12.38 -4.37
CA ARG A 80 -5.76 -11.34 -5.01
C ARG A 80 -7.12 -11.16 -4.32
N ASP A 81 -7.72 -12.27 -3.89
CA ASP A 81 -9.02 -12.24 -3.18
C ASP A 81 -8.93 -11.47 -1.87
N GLU A 82 -7.82 -11.59 -1.14
CA GLU A 82 -7.56 -10.81 0.08
C GLU A 82 -7.43 -9.32 -0.23
N PHE A 83 -6.68 -8.96 -1.28
CA PHE A 83 -6.58 -7.58 -1.73
C PHE A 83 -7.94 -7.00 -2.13
N GLU A 84 -8.74 -7.73 -2.90
CA GLU A 84 -10.08 -7.29 -3.34
C GLU A 84 -11.04 -7.13 -2.16
N PHE A 85 -10.96 -8.03 -1.16
CA PHE A 85 -11.73 -7.90 0.07
C PHE A 85 -11.41 -6.59 0.81
N PHE A 86 -10.12 -6.31 1.07
CA PHE A 86 -9.73 -5.09 1.78
C PHE A 86 -9.94 -3.82 0.96
N GLN A 87 -9.82 -3.91 -0.35
CA GLN A 87 -10.18 -2.80 -1.24
C GLN A 87 -11.66 -2.44 -1.12
N ASN A 88 -12.55 -3.43 -1.11
CA ASN A 88 -13.98 -3.20 -0.94
C ASN A 88 -14.30 -2.68 0.48
N LEU A 89 -13.68 -3.25 1.51
CA LEU A 89 -13.83 -2.75 2.88
C LEU A 89 -13.41 -1.28 3.00
N GLU A 90 -12.24 -0.91 2.46
CA GLU A 90 -11.77 0.48 2.44
C GLU A 90 -12.76 1.40 1.72
N MET A 91 -13.33 0.96 0.60
CA MET A 91 -14.36 1.71 -0.12
C MET A 91 -15.60 1.98 0.74
N HIS A 92 -16.12 0.98 1.46
CA HIS A 92 -17.25 1.18 2.39
C HIS A 92 -16.87 2.10 3.54
N MET A 93 -15.69 1.91 4.14
CA MET A 93 -15.24 2.73 5.27
C MET A 93 -15.12 4.22 4.91
N ARG A 94 -14.70 4.55 3.69
CA ARG A 94 -14.64 5.94 3.22
C ARG A 94 -16.00 6.64 3.24
N VAL A 95 -17.09 5.90 3.07
CA VAL A 95 -18.47 6.43 3.03
C VAL A 95 -19.12 6.38 4.41
N GLU A 96 -18.98 5.23 5.09
CA GLU A 96 -19.68 4.94 6.34
C GLU A 96 -18.99 5.51 7.57
N TYR A 97 -17.68 5.73 7.49
CA TYR A 97 -16.86 6.28 8.57
C TYR A 97 -15.84 7.30 8.03
N PRO A 98 -16.32 8.42 7.46
CA PRO A 98 -15.46 9.39 6.80
C PRO A 98 -14.53 10.10 7.80
N PRO A 99 -13.38 10.65 7.35
CA PRO A 99 -12.46 11.37 8.22
C PRO A 99 -13.13 12.53 8.98
N LEU A 100 -12.87 12.61 10.29
CA LEU A 100 -13.53 13.54 11.22
C LEU A 100 -13.41 15.02 10.81
N CYS A 101 -12.29 15.41 10.21
CA CYS A 101 -12.03 16.80 9.81
C CYS A 101 -12.67 17.17 8.47
N GLY A 102 -13.57 16.34 7.92
CA GLY A 102 -14.28 16.60 6.66
C GLY A 102 -13.40 16.50 5.42
N ARG A 103 -12.18 15.97 5.55
CA ARG A 103 -11.26 15.77 4.43
C ARG A 103 -11.62 14.48 3.71
N ASP A 104 -11.68 14.52 2.38
CA ASP A 104 -11.85 13.31 1.58
C ASP A 104 -10.63 12.38 1.75
N HIS A 105 -10.88 11.13 2.09
CA HIS A 105 -9.84 10.15 2.39
C HIS A 105 -8.95 9.86 1.18
N LEU A 106 -9.54 9.65 0.00
CA LEU A 106 -8.80 9.32 -1.21
C LEU A 106 -7.94 10.51 -1.67
N ALA A 107 -8.47 11.73 -1.56
CA ALA A 107 -7.73 12.96 -1.82
C ALA A 107 -6.58 13.16 -0.81
N TYR A 108 -6.78 12.79 0.46
CA TYR A 108 -5.70 12.81 1.45
C TYR A 108 -4.59 11.82 1.09
N ARG A 109 -4.92 10.54 0.87
CA ARG A 109 -3.92 9.51 0.52
C ARG A 109 -3.27 9.74 -0.86
N SER A 110 -3.89 10.56 -1.70
CA SER A 110 -3.39 10.99 -3.02
C SER A 110 -2.82 12.41 -3.04
N TYR A 111 -2.32 12.93 -1.92
CA TYR A 111 -1.99 14.35 -1.78
C TYR A 111 -1.02 14.90 -2.85
N TYR A 112 0.03 14.14 -3.16
CA TYR A 112 1.02 14.51 -4.19
C TYR A 112 0.91 13.67 -5.46
N PHE A 113 0.68 12.36 -5.30
CA PHE A 113 0.49 11.41 -6.38
C PHE A 113 -0.74 10.56 -6.09
N PRO A 114 -1.50 10.16 -7.11
CA PRO A 114 -2.61 9.23 -6.94
C PRO A 114 -2.16 7.96 -6.21
N VAL A 115 -2.94 7.54 -5.20
CA VAL A 115 -2.70 6.27 -4.51
C VAL A 115 -2.71 5.14 -5.54
N LYS A 116 -1.72 4.23 -5.45
CA LYS A 116 -1.56 3.11 -6.39
C LYS A 116 -1.20 1.87 -5.60
N SER A 117 -1.98 0.79 -5.78
CA SER A 117 -1.68 -0.56 -5.27
C SER A 117 -1.40 -0.65 -3.77
N VAL A 118 -2.03 0.21 -2.96
CA VAL A 118 -1.95 0.19 -1.49
C VAL A 118 -3.34 0.43 -0.93
N ILE A 119 -3.71 -0.32 0.11
CA ILE A 119 -4.94 -0.15 0.87
C ILE A 119 -4.60 0.46 2.23
N ASP A 120 -5.41 1.41 2.70
CA ASP A 120 -5.24 2.00 4.02
C ASP A 120 -5.76 1.08 5.13
N GLY A 121 -4.83 0.37 5.79
CA GLY A 121 -5.14 -0.51 6.93
C GLY A 121 -5.71 0.26 8.12
N ASP A 122 -5.22 1.48 8.40
CA ASP A 122 -5.66 2.28 9.54
C ASP A 122 -7.15 2.66 9.40
N LEU A 123 -7.61 2.87 8.16
CA LEU A 123 -9.03 3.11 7.88
C LEU A 123 -9.84 1.82 8.03
N CYS A 124 -9.34 0.69 7.53
CA CYS A 124 -10.02 -0.61 7.64
C CYS A 124 -10.18 -1.05 9.11
N GLU A 125 -9.18 -0.82 9.96
CA GLU A 125 -9.22 -1.18 11.38
C GLU A 125 -10.31 -0.44 12.16
N GLN A 126 -10.66 0.79 11.74
CA GLN A 126 -11.73 1.58 12.32
C GLN A 126 -13.12 0.95 12.11
N TYR A 127 -13.25 -0.09 11.28
CA TYR A 127 -14.49 -0.86 11.14
C TYR A 127 -15.03 -1.31 12.50
N SER A 128 -14.13 -1.73 13.38
CA SER A 128 -14.45 -2.16 14.75
C SER A 128 -15.07 -1.06 15.63
N LEU A 129 -14.83 0.21 15.29
CA LEU A 129 -15.31 1.38 16.01
C LEU A 129 -16.68 1.89 15.50
N MET A 130 -17.16 1.37 14.35
CA MET A 130 -18.45 1.77 13.81
C MET A 130 -19.62 1.26 14.66
N PRO A 131 -20.80 1.92 14.62
CA PRO A 131 -22.01 1.37 15.20
C PRO A 131 -22.35 -0.02 14.62
N LEU A 132 -22.89 -0.92 15.46
CA LEU A 132 -23.13 -2.32 15.08
C LEU A 132 -24.03 -2.46 13.84
N ASP A 133 -24.99 -1.56 13.65
CA ASP A 133 -25.89 -1.61 12.48
C ASP A 133 -25.14 -1.29 11.18
N LYS A 134 -24.16 -0.37 11.22
CA LYS A 134 -23.28 -0.08 10.08
C LYS A 134 -22.31 -1.21 9.81
N GLN A 135 -21.75 -1.82 10.86
CA GLN A 135 -20.93 -3.02 10.72
C GLN A 135 -21.71 -4.15 10.03
N LYS A 136 -22.97 -4.39 10.42
CA LYS A 136 -23.85 -5.38 9.78
C LYS A 136 -24.09 -5.07 8.31
N SER A 137 -24.46 -3.83 7.98
CA SER A 137 -24.69 -3.39 6.60
C SER A 137 -23.46 -3.66 5.71
N VAL A 138 -22.28 -3.21 6.15
CA VAL A 138 -21.03 -3.41 5.40
C VAL A 138 -20.65 -4.89 5.34
N GLY A 139 -20.86 -5.65 6.42
CA GLY A 139 -20.62 -7.09 6.44
C GLY A 139 -21.49 -7.84 5.42
N GLU A 140 -22.78 -7.51 5.35
CA GLU A 140 -23.71 -8.08 4.37
C GLU A 140 -23.28 -7.80 2.93
N GLU A 141 -22.84 -6.57 2.63
CA GLU A 141 -22.31 -6.19 1.31
C GLU A 141 -21.01 -6.91 0.95
N LEU A 142 -20.17 -7.20 1.95
CA LEU A 142 -18.95 -8.00 1.80
C LEU A 142 -19.20 -9.52 1.84
N GLY A 143 -20.43 -9.96 2.07
CA GLY A 143 -20.78 -11.37 2.21
C GLY A 143 -20.15 -12.05 3.45
N ARG A 144 -19.88 -11.27 4.51
CA ARG A 144 -19.22 -11.71 5.75
C ARG A 144 -20.02 -11.32 6.98
N LYS A 145 -19.90 -12.08 8.07
CA LYS A 145 -20.44 -11.62 9.36
C LYS A 145 -19.55 -10.50 9.91
N PRO A 146 -20.09 -9.53 10.67
CA PRO A 146 -19.26 -8.47 11.27
C PRO A 146 -18.06 -8.99 12.08
N THR A 147 -18.25 -10.09 12.80
CA THR A 147 -17.19 -10.76 13.58
C THR A 147 -16.08 -11.37 12.72
N GLU A 148 -16.36 -11.67 11.44
CA GLU A 148 -15.38 -12.22 10.49
C GLU A 148 -14.58 -11.12 9.81
N VAL A 149 -15.11 -9.88 9.78
CA VAL A 149 -14.41 -8.69 9.25
C VAL A 149 -13.46 -8.11 10.29
N ILE A 150 -13.80 -8.23 11.59
CA ILE A 150 -12.90 -7.91 12.70
C ILE A 150 -11.83 -8.99 12.81
N VAL A 151 -10.89 -8.97 11.87
CA VAL A 151 -9.62 -9.64 12.07
C VAL A 151 -8.77 -8.66 12.87
N VAL A 152 -8.31 -9.08 14.05
CA VAL A 152 -7.32 -8.32 14.82
C VAL A 152 -6.08 -8.22 13.93
N PHE A 153 -5.92 -7.07 13.28
CA PHE A 153 -4.63 -6.67 12.76
C PHE A 153 -3.75 -6.48 13.99
N LEU A 154 -2.96 -7.50 14.34
CA LEU A 154 -1.89 -7.37 15.32
C LEU A 154 -0.81 -6.48 14.70
N ILE A 155 -1.08 -5.19 14.59
CA ILE A 155 -0.06 -4.18 14.55
C ILE A 155 0.11 -3.79 16.01
N GLU A 156 0.98 -4.53 16.72
CA GLU A 156 1.53 -4.02 17.97
C GLU A 156 2.19 -2.69 17.63
N SER A 157 1.47 -1.60 17.91
CA SER A 157 2.07 -0.27 17.99
C SER A 157 3.02 -0.33 19.18
N PHE A 158 4.27 -0.70 18.93
CA PHE A 158 5.35 -0.54 19.89
C PHE A 158 5.56 0.96 20.08
N ILE A 159 5.02 1.51 21.16
CA ILE A 159 5.54 2.71 21.81
C ILE A 159 6.64 2.26 22.78
#